data_AF-A0A8D8KTJ4-F1
#
_entry.id   AF-A0A8D8KTJ4-F1
#
_cell.length_a   1.000
_cell.length_b   1.000
_cell.length_c   1.000
_cell.angle_alpha   90.00
_cell.angle_beta   90.00
_cell.angle_gamma   90.00
#
_symmetry.space_group_name_H-M   'P 1'
#
loop_
_entity.id
_entity.type
_entity.pdbx_description
1 polymer ?
#
loop_
_entity_poly.entity_id
_entity_poly.type
_entity_poly.pdbx_seq_one_letter_code
_entity_poly.pdbx_strand_id
1 'polypeptide(L)'
;EKFKQIQRFSHQGVQLIDFSPCERYVVTFSPLMDTKDDPQAIIIWDVLTGQKKRGFHCESSAHWPIFKWSPDGKFFARMTQDMLSIYETPSMGLLEKKSLKINGIKDFSWSPGDNIIAFWVPEDKDIPARVTLMQFPSRNEM
;
A
#
# COMPACT_ATOMS: atom_id res chain seq x y z
N GLU A 1 -29.73 9.92 16.19
CA GLU A 1 -28.39 10.46 16.47
C GLU A 1 -28.02 11.50 15.42
N LYS A 2 -27.24 12.53 15.77
CA LYS A 2 -26.78 13.54 14.79
C LYS A 2 -25.32 13.24 14.43
N PHE A 3 -25.07 12.89 13.18
CA PHE A 3 -23.71 12.79 12.66
C PHE A 3 -23.04 14.17 12.73
N LYS A 4 -21.87 14.23 13.34
CA LYS A 4 -21.02 15.42 13.42
C LYS A 4 -19.70 15.13 12.73
N GLN A 5 -19.15 16.15 12.10
CA GLN A 5 -17.83 16.07 11.51
C GLN A 5 -16.78 15.90 12.61
N ILE A 6 -15.99 14.82 12.53
CA ILE A 6 -14.87 14.57 13.44
C ILE A 6 -13.59 15.19 12.86
N GLN A 7 -13.31 14.93 11.58
CA GLN A 7 -12.08 15.39 10.92
C GLN A 7 -12.30 15.80 9.46
N ARG A 8 -11.40 16.64 8.92
CA ARG A 8 -11.33 17.01 7.50
C ARG A 8 -9.92 16.78 6.97
N PHE A 9 -9.80 16.07 5.85
CA PHE A 9 -8.54 15.88 5.14
C PHE A 9 -8.59 16.68 3.83
N SER A 10 -7.76 17.73 3.75
CA SER A 10 -7.75 18.61 2.58
C SER A 10 -6.90 18.00 1.45
N HIS A 11 -7.57 17.29 0.54
CA HIS A 11 -6.96 16.75 -0.68
C HIS A 11 -7.88 17.05 -1.88
N GLN A 12 -7.38 17.80 -2.86
CA GLN A 12 -8.16 18.23 -4.03
C GLN A 12 -8.24 17.11 -5.08
N GLY A 13 -9.40 17.00 -5.74
CA GLY A 13 -9.60 16.04 -6.83
C GLY A 13 -9.67 14.57 -6.41
N VAL A 14 -9.86 14.28 -5.11
CA VAL A 14 -9.96 12.90 -4.62
C VAL A 14 -11.12 12.17 -5.28
N GLN A 15 -10.82 10.98 -5.80
CA GLN A 15 -11.82 10.08 -6.38
C GLN A 15 -12.04 8.83 -5.55
N LEU A 16 -10.99 8.34 -4.86
CA LEU A 16 -11.03 7.10 -4.09
C LEU A 16 -10.45 7.32 -2.70
N ILE A 17 -11.04 6.62 -1.73
CA ILE A 17 -10.56 6.58 -0.35
C ILE A 17 -10.58 5.14 0.16
N ASP A 18 -9.71 4.84 1.12
CA ASP A 18 -9.66 3.54 1.80
C ASP A 18 -9.12 3.72 3.21
N PHE A 19 -9.57 2.89 4.14
CA PHE A 19 -9.13 2.93 5.54
C PHE A 19 -8.22 1.75 5.85
N SER A 20 -7.21 1.98 6.68
CA SER A 20 -6.48 0.87 7.29
C SER A 20 -7.44 0.01 8.13
N PRO A 21 -7.19 -1.30 8.27
CA PRO A 21 -8.07 -2.21 9.04
C PRO A 21 -8.18 -1.83 10.52
N CYS A 22 -7.24 -1.05 11.05
CA CYS A 22 -7.24 -0.56 12.43
C CYS A 22 -7.77 0.87 12.58
N GLU A 23 -8.39 1.45 11.54
CA GLU A 23 -8.97 2.80 11.50
C GLU A 23 -8.01 3.95 11.83
N ARG A 24 -6.70 3.68 11.93
CA ARG A 24 -5.69 4.67 12.29
C ARG A 24 -5.24 5.52 11.12
N TYR A 25 -5.34 4.99 9.91
CA TYR A 25 -4.93 5.66 8.69
C TYR A 25 -6.05 5.67 7.65
N VAL A 26 -6.14 6.75 6.90
CA VAL A 26 -6.97 6.86 5.70
C VAL A 26 -6.06 7.17 4.52
N VAL A 27 -6.27 6.47 3.41
CA VAL A 27 -5.60 6.68 2.14
C VAL A 27 -6.57 7.43 1.25
N THR A 28 -6.12 8.52 0.63
CA THR A 28 -6.89 9.24 -0.38
C THR A 28 -6.11 9.27 -1.68
N PHE A 29 -6.82 9.11 -2.80
CA PHE A 29 -6.25 9.10 -4.15
C PHE A 29 -6.90 10.14 -5.04
N SER A 30 -6.05 10.91 -5.71
CA SER A 30 -6.38 11.92 -6.71
C SER A 30 -5.62 11.61 -8.00
N PRO A 31 -6.30 11.53 -9.16
CA PRO A 31 -5.64 11.35 -10.45
C PRO A 31 -5.07 12.66 -11.01
N LEU A 32 -5.20 13.79 -10.30
CA LEU A 32 -4.65 15.06 -10.73
C LEU A 32 -3.12 14.95 -10.87
N MET A 33 -2.56 15.59 -11.89
CA MET A 33 -1.13 15.58 -12.12
C MET A 33 -0.40 16.21 -10.94
N ASP A 34 0.60 15.48 -10.50
CA ASP A 34 1.38 15.77 -9.32
C ASP A 34 2.71 16.43 -9.70
N THR A 35 3.28 17.22 -8.80
CA THR A 35 4.62 17.77 -9.02
C THR A 35 5.68 16.77 -8.54
N LYS A 36 6.87 16.75 -9.17
CA LYS A 36 7.94 15.83 -8.75
C LYS A 36 8.42 16.08 -7.31
N ASP A 37 8.25 17.29 -6.81
CA ASP A 37 8.80 17.74 -5.52
C ASP A 37 7.86 17.46 -4.33
N ASP A 38 6.54 17.47 -4.52
CA ASP A 38 5.57 17.10 -3.49
C ASP A 38 4.56 16.11 -4.04
N PRO A 39 4.75 14.80 -3.82
CA PRO A 39 3.77 13.82 -4.23
C PRO A 39 2.46 13.97 -3.45
N GLN A 40 1.39 14.27 -4.16
CA GLN A 40 0.01 14.40 -3.74
C GLN A 40 -0.94 13.40 -4.41
N ALA A 41 -0.53 12.61 -5.41
CA ALA A 41 -1.45 11.67 -6.08
C ALA A 41 -2.12 10.68 -5.12
N ILE A 42 -1.34 10.10 -4.20
CA ILE A 42 -1.86 9.26 -3.11
C ILE A 42 -1.33 9.81 -1.79
N ILE A 43 -2.21 10.06 -0.84
CA ILE A 43 -1.83 10.60 0.47
C ILE A 43 -2.36 9.70 1.57
N ILE A 44 -1.46 9.32 2.49
CA ILE A 44 -1.80 8.64 3.74
C ILE A 44 -1.91 9.68 4.85
N TRP A 45 -3.05 9.69 5.53
CA TRP A 45 -3.37 10.58 6.64
C TRP A 45 -3.52 9.77 7.91
N ASP A 46 -3.18 10.39 9.02
CA ASP A 46 -3.48 9.87 10.36
C ASP A 46 -4.86 10.34 10.78
N VAL A 47 -5.74 9.38 11.07
CA VAL A 47 -7.16 9.65 11.31
C VAL A 47 -7.37 10.43 12.61
N LEU A 48 -6.57 10.14 13.64
CA LEU A 48 -6.68 10.76 14.97
C LEU A 48 -6.18 12.20 14.97
N THR A 49 -5.03 12.44 14.34
CA THR A 49 -4.36 13.75 14.35
C THR A 49 -4.73 14.64 13.17
N GLY A 50 -5.27 14.07 12.10
CA GLY A 50 -5.57 14.80 10.87
C GLY A 50 -4.37 15.07 9.96
N GLN A 51 -3.17 14.65 10.37
CA GLN A 51 -1.94 15.06 9.70
C GLN A 51 -1.64 14.20 8.47
N LYS A 52 -1.13 14.84 7.40
CA LYS A 52 -0.50 14.16 6.26
C LYS A 52 0.73 13.41 6.77
N LYS A 53 0.71 12.08 6.72
CA LYS A 53 1.86 11.24 7.09
C LYS A 53 2.83 11.10 5.93
N ARG A 54 2.34 10.74 4.75
CA ARG A 54 3.18 10.55 3.57
C ARG A 54 2.39 10.69 2.27
N GLY A 55 3.04 11.24 1.26
CA GLY A 55 2.57 11.27 -0.13
C GLY A 55 3.30 10.26 -1.00
N PHE A 56 2.61 9.73 -2.01
CA PHE A 56 3.15 8.81 -3.00
C PHE A 56 2.68 9.21 -4.40
N HIS A 57 3.58 9.06 -5.36
CA HIS A 57 3.23 9.14 -6.77
C HIS A 57 2.34 7.95 -7.16
N CYS A 58 1.42 8.17 -8.11
CA CYS A 58 0.66 7.12 -8.76
C CYS A 58 1.23 6.84 -10.15
N GLU A 59 1.47 5.56 -10.44
CA GLU A 59 1.73 5.11 -11.81
C GLU A 59 0.37 4.84 -12.49
N SER A 60 0.26 5.05 -13.80
CA SER A 60 -1.01 5.10 -14.53
C SER A 60 -1.82 3.79 -14.56
N SER A 61 -1.27 2.69 -14.07
CA SER A 61 -1.86 1.34 -14.16
C SER A 61 -2.17 0.70 -12.79
N ALA A 62 -2.17 1.48 -11.69
CA ALA A 62 -2.43 0.91 -10.37
C ALA A 62 -3.94 0.67 -10.15
N HIS A 63 -4.32 -0.58 -9.84
CA HIS A 63 -5.68 -0.91 -9.42
C HIS A 63 -5.90 -0.54 -7.96
N TRP A 64 -7.07 0.03 -7.64
CA TRP A 64 -7.46 0.31 -6.26
C TRP A 64 -7.94 -0.97 -5.55
N PRO A 65 -7.63 -1.17 -4.25
CA PRO A 65 -6.77 -0.35 -3.40
C PRO A 65 -5.28 -0.52 -3.75
N ILE A 66 -4.58 0.62 -3.87
CA ILE A 66 -3.14 0.65 -4.24
C ILE A 66 -2.27 0.12 -3.11
N PHE A 67 -2.70 0.36 -1.86
CA PHE A 67 -2.06 -0.15 -0.66
C PHE A 67 -2.93 -1.24 -0.05
N LYS A 68 -2.38 -2.43 0.11
CA LYS A 68 -2.99 -3.49 0.91
C LYS A 68 -2.29 -3.53 2.26
N TRP A 69 -3.07 -3.49 3.34
CA TRP A 69 -2.57 -3.43 4.72
C TRP A 69 -2.41 -4.83 5.31
N SER A 70 -1.42 -4.99 6.18
CA SER A 70 -1.34 -6.16 7.06
C SER A 70 -2.51 -6.14 8.05
N PRO A 71 -2.96 -7.31 8.54
CA PRO A 71 -4.12 -7.40 9.44
C PRO A 71 -3.89 -6.65 10.77
N ASP A 72 -2.64 -6.58 11.25
CA ASP A 72 -2.27 -5.82 12.44
C ASP A 72 -2.07 -4.32 12.20
N GLY A 73 -2.18 -3.87 10.94
CA GLY A 73 -1.97 -2.48 10.52
C GLY A 73 -0.53 -1.98 10.67
N LYS A 74 0.44 -2.86 10.98
CA LYS A 74 1.85 -2.47 11.14
C LYS A 74 2.53 -2.24 9.80
N PHE A 75 2.12 -2.96 8.77
CA PHE A 75 2.69 -2.90 7.45
C PHE A 75 1.62 -2.58 6.40
N PHE A 76 2.08 -2.02 5.29
CA PHE A 76 1.28 -1.92 4.08
C PHE A 76 2.17 -2.12 2.88
N ALA A 77 1.64 -2.73 1.83
CA ALA A 77 2.39 -3.07 0.65
C ALA A 77 1.77 -2.45 -0.59
N ARG A 78 2.64 -2.09 -1.53
CA ARG A 78 2.30 -1.60 -2.86
C ARG A 78 3.06 -2.40 -3.90
N MET A 79 2.34 -2.84 -4.92
CA MET A 79 2.90 -3.52 -6.07
C MET A 79 3.10 -2.54 -7.22
N THR A 80 4.26 -2.61 -7.85
CA THR A 80 4.53 -2.07 -9.20
C THR A 80 4.80 -3.26 -10.13
N GLN A 81 5.05 -3.00 -11.41
CA GLN A 81 5.17 -4.04 -12.43
C GLN A 81 6.15 -5.18 -12.07
N ASP A 82 7.28 -4.86 -11.44
CA ASP A 82 8.34 -5.84 -11.09
C ASP A 82 8.82 -5.73 -9.63
N MET A 83 8.09 -5.00 -8.79
CA MET A 83 8.49 -4.80 -7.40
C MET A 83 7.30 -4.84 -6.45
N LEU A 84 7.53 -5.49 -5.30
CA LEU A 84 6.66 -5.38 -4.14
C LEU A 84 7.38 -4.52 -3.09
N SER A 85 6.81 -3.36 -2.80
CA SER A 85 7.34 -2.42 -1.80
C SER A 85 6.53 -2.51 -0.53
N ILE A 86 7.17 -2.86 0.59
CA ILE A 86 6.54 -2.97 1.90
C ILE A 86 6.97 -1.78 2.74
N TYR A 87 6.01 -1.12 3.35
CA TYR A 87 6.20 0.03 4.21
C TYR A 87 5.78 -0.29 5.64
N GLU A 88 6.42 0.37 6.60
CA GLU A 88 6.20 0.19 8.03
C GLU A 88 5.53 1.41 8.63
N THR A 89 4.54 1.19 9.49
CA THR A 89 3.90 2.21 10.31
C THR A 89 4.61 2.32 11.68
N PRO A 90 4.63 3.49 12.33
CA PRO A 90 3.95 4.74 11.97
C PRO A 90 4.76 5.66 11.06
N SER A 91 6.02 5.33 10.77
CA SER A 91 6.95 6.17 10.02
C SER A 91 6.60 6.30 8.53
N MET A 92 5.77 5.37 8.02
CA MET A 92 5.48 5.19 6.60
C MET A 92 6.74 4.92 5.78
N GLY A 93 7.83 4.49 6.43
CA GLY A 93 9.13 4.21 5.83
C GLY A 93 9.11 2.91 5.01
N LEU A 94 10.00 2.79 4.02
CA LEU A 94 10.19 1.52 3.31
C LEU A 94 10.87 0.53 4.26
N LEU A 95 10.27 -0.65 4.46
CA LEU A 95 10.79 -1.69 5.33
C LEU A 95 12.21 -2.06 4.87
N GLU A 96 13.18 -2.01 5.80
CA GLU A 96 14.61 -2.22 5.56
C GLU A 96 15.21 -1.39 4.41
N LYS A 97 14.55 -0.30 4.00
CA LYS A 97 14.94 0.56 2.86
C LYS A 97 15.08 -0.22 1.53
N LYS A 98 14.47 -1.40 1.41
CA LYS A 98 14.56 -2.26 0.21
C LYS A 98 13.21 -2.80 -0.19
N SER A 99 12.82 -2.53 -1.43
CA SER A 99 11.72 -3.22 -2.11
C SER A 99 12.15 -4.61 -2.54
N LEU A 100 11.21 -5.53 -2.61
CA LEU A 100 11.41 -6.86 -3.15
C LEU A 100 11.29 -6.81 -4.66
N LYS A 101 12.34 -7.20 -5.38
CA LYS A 101 12.31 -7.31 -6.83
C LYS A 101 11.71 -8.67 -7.21
N ILE A 102 10.47 -8.64 -7.68
CA ILE A 102 9.70 -9.82 -8.06
C ILE A 102 9.23 -9.57 -9.49
N ASN A 103 10.05 -9.97 -10.46
CA ASN A 103 9.76 -9.74 -11.87
C ASN A 103 8.45 -10.45 -12.26
N GLY A 104 7.58 -9.74 -12.95
CA GLY A 104 6.32 -10.28 -13.45
C GLY A 104 5.26 -10.54 -12.38
N ILE A 105 5.38 -9.99 -11.17
CA ILE A 105 4.33 -10.09 -10.15
C ILE A 105 2.99 -9.60 -10.71
N LYS A 106 1.94 -10.41 -10.54
CA LYS A 106 0.60 -10.09 -11.07
C LYS A 106 -0.38 -9.67 -10.00
N ASP A 107 -0.34 -10.28 -8.83
CA ASP A 107 -1.10 -9.86 -7.68
C ASP A 107 -0.44 -10.35 -6.39
N PHE A 108 -0.86 -9.74 -5.28
CA PHE A 108 -0.49 -10.15 -3.93
C PHE A 108 -1.65 -9.93 -2.94
N SER A 109 -1.68 -10.69 -1.86
CA SER A 109 -2.65 -10.51 -0.77
C SER A 109 -1.98 -10.75 0.57
N TRP A 110 -2.40 -10.00 1.59
CA TRP A 110 -2.04 -10.30 2.97
C TRP A 110 -2.90 -11.44 3.50
N SER A 111 -2.30 -12.28 4.35
CA SER A 111 -3.04 -13.20 5.20
C SER A 111 -3.89 -12.39 6.18
N PRO A 112 -5.15 -12.79 6.44
CA PRO A 112 -6.02 -12.07 7.37
C PRO A 112 -5.65 -12.30 8.85
N GLY A 113 -4.87 -13.34 9.17
CA GLY A 113 -4.50 -13.70 10.55
C GLY A 113 -3.03 -13.45 10.88
N ASP A 114 -2.14 -13.57 9.89
CA ASP A 114 -0.70 -13.50 10.08
C ASP A 114 -0.07 -12.46 9.16
N ASN A 115 1.13 -11.99 9.52
CA ASN A 115 1.92 -11.09 8.67
C ASN A 115 2.61 -11.86 7.54
N ILE A 116 1.82 -12.53 6.70
CA ILE A 116 2.27 -13.29 5.54
C ILE A 116 1.67 -12.64 4.29
N ILE A 117 2.47 -12.47 3.24
CA ILE A 117 1.99 -12.09 1.92
C ILE A 117 2.02 -13.32 1.02
N ALA A 118 0.90 -13.61 0.37
CA ALA A 118 0.85 -14.48 -0.80
C ALA A 118 0.99 -13.63 -2.05
N PHE A 119 1.89 -13.96 -2.96
CA PHE A 119 1.97 -13.35 -4.28
C PHE A 119 2.19 -14.42 -5.35
N TRP A 120 1.88 -14.08 -6.59
CA TRP A 120 2.05 -15.00 -7.70
C TRP A 120 2.66 -14.33 -8.93
N VAL A 121 3.43 -15.13 -9.66
CA VAL A 121 4.09 -14.77 -10.90
C VAL A 121 3.63 -15.79 -11.96
N PRO A 122 3.07 -15.35 -13.10
CA PRO A 122 2.68 -16.23 -14.19
C PRO A 122 3.91 -16.88 -14.82
N GLU A 123 3.66 -17.86 -15.66
CA GLU A 123 4.70 -18.44 -16.51
C GLU A 123 5.28 -17.39 -17.46
N ASP A 124 6.59 -17.42 -17.64
CA ASP A 124 7.31 -16.61 -18.64
C ASP A 124 8.36 -17.48 -19.34
N LYS A 125 8.09 -17.79 -20.62
CA LYS A 125 8.92 -18.68 -21.46
C LYS A 125 9.12 -20.05 -20.81
N ASP A 126 10.34 -20.32 -20.33
CA ASP A 126 10.72 -21.60 -19.72
C ASP A 126 10.62 -21.57 -18.18
N ILE A 127 10.15 -20.47 -17.59
CA ILE A 127 9.96 -20.32 -16.14
C ILE A 127 8.49 -20.61 -15.81
N PRO A 128 8.18 -21.68 -15.07
CA PRO A 128 6.81 -22.02 -14.72
C PRO A 128 6.19 -20.97 -13.80
N ALA A 129 4.85 -20.89 -13.81
CA ALA A 129 4.12 -20.07 -12.85
C ALA A 129 4.44 -20.49 -11.41
N ARG A 130 4.56 -19.51 -10.52
CA ARG A 130 4.83 -19.74 -9.10
C ARG A 130 3.90 -18.94 -8.21
N VAL A 131 3.52 -19.56 -7.10
CA VAL A 131 2.87 -18.90 -5.96
C VAL A 131 3.83 -18.98 -4.79
N THR A 132 4.08 -17.85 -4.14
CA THR A 132 5.02 -17.76 -3.03
C THR A 132 4.32 -17.18 -1.82
N LEU A 133 4.54 -17.80 -0.67
CA LEU A 133 4.17 -17.26 0.64
C LEU A 133 5.43 -16.67 1.26
N MET A 134 5.35 -15.42 1.70
CA MET A 134 6.46 -14.73 2.33
C MET A 134 6.05 -14.15 3.67
N GLN A 135 6.77 -14.52 4.72
CA GLN A 135 6.52 -14.02 6.07
C GLN A 135 7.25 -12.69 6.30
N PHE A 136 6.60 -11.74 6.97
CA PHE A 136 7.18 -10.46 7.37
C PHE A 136 7.25 -10.31 8.89
N PRO A 137 8.30 -9.67 9.45
CA PRO A 137 9.34 -8.93 8.75
C PRO A 137 10.54 -9.77 8.26
N SER A 138 10.58 -11.08 8.54
CA SER A 138 11.74 -11.95 8.25
C SER A 138 12.07 -12.11 6.76
N ARG A 139 11.09 -11.89 5.86
CA ARG A 139 11.17 -12.11 4.41
C ARG A 139 11.54 -13.55 4.02
N ASN A 140 11.21 -14.51 4.89
CA ASN A 140 11.40 -15.92 4.62
C ASN A 140 10.28 -16.41 3.70
N GLU A 141 10.64 -17.12 2.64
CA GLU A 141 9.71 -17.88 1.81
C GLU A 141 9.31 -19.16 2.57
N MET A 142 8.02 -19.50 2.53
CA MET A 142 7.45 -20.71 3.14
C MET A 142 7.06 -21.73 2.09
#